data_AF-A0A8R1HXY9-F1
#
_entry.id   AF-A0A8R1HXY9-F1
#
_cell.length_a   1.000
_cell.length_b   1.000
_cell.length_c   1.000
_cell.angle_alpha   90.00
_cell.angle_beta   90.00
_cell.angle_gamma   90.00
#
_symmetry.space_group_name_H-M   'P 1'
#
loop_
_entity.id
_entity.type
_entity.pdbx_description
1 polymer ?
#
loop_
_entity_poly.entity_id
_entity_poly.type
_entity_poly.pdbx_seq_one_letter_code
_entity_poly.pdbx_strand_id
1 'polypeptide(L)'
;MRNVGETGLCCNEVSLRNDHVNPNNFSNRYTCRCAPQCCTFVIKRRNGYDATDAKTESPTQFCRMWHLVETNPEWLLDIPSLLLVSQMPFPRGDPTPTKEMLLYMSHCPTLYLCCKDVLGWEQVYHQAYQEIMDAKVGTELLNPCKVMVLVDPVVPEGAVPILTKDVVVLALQQEKQIITTMVNEKFQLLIFVIPVILDAAKVELWTRCLNWLQGSVEVILVAAPTRLDDHAIIENFSAQMLSIQRSSGRLDVISPDTQVRSMQNKKLIYIGDSGKSRAYWNAVYEIVKDKGLNWPGFMINPNKESAPTKKSVDLAIPDQGGPSSVGTLSGGAANRQHPRGVKSLPSRRGSERGRHVPARTRGGHRLQNRPY
;
A
#
# COMPACT_ATOMS: atom_id res chain seq x y z
N MET A 1 -4.13 -73.03 19.87
CA MET A 1 -3.93 -72.60 18.47
C MET A 1 -4.72 -71.32 18.24
N ARG A 2 -4.01 -70.24 17.85
CA ARG A 2 -4.45 -68.94 17.28
C ARG A 2 -5.37 -68.02 18.11
N ASN A 3 -4.71 -67.12 18.84
CA ASN A 3 -5.12 -65.72 19.08
C ASN A 3 -4.61 -64.85 17.92
N VAL A 4 -5.49 -64.14 17.20
CA VAL A 4 -5.25 -62.93 16.37
C VAL A 4 -6.64 -62.32 16.07
N GLY A 5 -6.98 -61.05 16.27
CA GLY A 5 -6.18 -59.91 16.69
C GLY A 5 -7.10 -58.74 17.10
N GLU A 6 -6.67 -58.04 18.14
CA GLU A 6 -7.08 -56.67 18.43
C GLU A 6 -6.07 -55.76 17.74
N THR A 7 -6.48 -55.06 16.70
CA THR A 7 -5.68 -53.98 16.11
C THR A 7 -5.73 -52.78 17.05
N GLY A 8 -4.54 -52.38 17.49
CA GLY A 8 -4.30 -51.39 18.53
C GLY A 8 -4.95 -50.04 18.27
N LEU A 9 -5.58 -49.54 19.34
CA LEU A 9 -5.82 -48.12 19.57
C LEU A 9 -4.47 -47.39 19.64
N CYS A 10 -4.05 -46.79 18.52
CA CYS A 10 -3.08 -45.71 18.57
C CYS A 10 -3.75 -44.52 19.29
N CYS A 11 -3.06 -43.99 20.29
CA CYS A 11 -3.47 -42.95 21.22
C CYS A 11 -4.29 -41.82 20.57
N ASN A 12 -5.61 -41.94 20.64
CA ASN A 12 -6.53 -40.81 20.51
C ASN A 12 -6.44 -40.00 21.80
N GLU A 13 -6.46 -38.67 21.65
CA GLU A 13 -6.49 -37.64 22.69
C GLU A 13 -6.83 -38.16 24.10
N VAL A 14 -5.85 -38.13 25.00
CA VAL A 14 -6.11 -38.21 26.44
C VAL A 14 -6.78 -36.90 26.86
N SER A 15 -8.08 -36.77 26.57
CA SER A 15 -8.94 -35.77 27.19
C SER A 15 -9.25 -36.24 28.61
N LEU A 16 -8.41 -35.86 29.57
CA LEU A 16 -8.74 -35.94 30.99
C LEU A 16 -9.76 -34.86 31.32
N ARG A 17 -11.05 -35.18 31.20
CA ARG A 17 -12.10 -34.44 31.90
C ARG A 17 -11.99 -34.74 33.39
N ASN A 18 -11.31 -33.86 34.11
CA ASN A 18 -11.38 -33.78 35.57
C ASN A 18 -11.75 -32.35 35.94
N ASP A 19 -13.00 -32.14 36.34
CA ASP A 19 -13.61 -30.83 36.61
C ASP A 19 -13.06 -30.10 37.86
N HIS A 20 -11.95 -30.58 38.44
CA HIS A 20 -11.31 -29.99 39.62
C HIS A 20 -9.78 -29.88 39.54
N VAL A 21 -9.20 -29.90 38.34
CA VAL A 21 -7.75 -29.74 38.17
C VAL A 21 -7.46 -28.60 37.19
N ASN A 22 -6.59 -27.67 37.60
CA ASN A 22 -6.18 -26.51 36.80
C ASN A 22 -5.76 -26.96 35.37
N PRO A 23 -6.48 -26.56 34.31
CA PRO A 23 -6.25 -27.02 32.94
C PRO A 23 -4.85 -26.67 32.39
N ASN A 24 -4.13 -25.78 33.06
CA ASN A 24 -2.76 -25.39 32.71
C ASN A 24 -1.70 -26.49 33.00
N ASN A 25 -2.03 -27.54 33.75
CA ASN A 25 -1.02 -28.51 34.20
C ASN A 25 -0.81 -29.71 33.27
N PHE A 26 -1.68 -29.97 32.28
CA PHE A 26 -1.62 -31.21 31.48
C PHE A 26 -1.45 -31.03 29.96
N SER A 27 -1.48 -29.80 29.39
CA SER A 27 -1.56 -29.60 27.93
C SER A 27 -0.31 -29.10 27.21
N ASN A 28 0.80 -28.81 27.90
CA ASN A 28 1.92 -28.09 27.29
C ASN A 28 2.86 -28.91 26.37
N ARG A 29 2.59 -30.20 26.11
CA ARG A 29 3.40 -30.99 25.17
C ARG A 29 2.82 -30.94 23.77
N TYR A 30 3.07 -29.82 23.09
CA TYR A 30 2.79 -29.70 21.67
C TYR A 30 3.75 -30.60 20.90
N THR A 31 3.22 -31.52 20.12
CA THR A 31 4.01 -32.29 19.15
C THR A 31 3.93 -31.62 17.79
N CYS A 32 4.99 -31.72 17.00
CA CYS A 32 4.99 -31.31 15.61
C CYS A 32 3.78 -31.94 14.88
N ARG A 33 3.09 -31.16 14.04
CA ARG A 33 1.90 -31.60 13.30
C ARG A 33 2.16 -31.86 11.82
N CYS A 34 3.44 -31.97 11.44
CA CYS A 34 3.81 -32.20 10.05
C CYS A 34 3.49 -33.64 9.63
N ALA A 35 2.96 -33.80 8.43
CA ALA A 35 2.66 -35.09 7.82
C ALA A 35 3.52 -35.30 6.56
N PRO A 36 3.91 -36.55 6.21
CA PRO A 36 3.57 -37.82 6.86
C PRO A 36 4.45 -38.17 8.08
N GLN A 37 5.52 -37.40 8.33
CA GLN A 37 6.43 -37.60 9.46
C GLN A 37 6.57 -36.31 10.26
N CYS A 38 6.52 -36.43 11.58
CA CYS A 38 6.80 -35.34 12.50
C CYS A 38 8.25 -34.86 12.34
N CYS A 39 8.46 -33.55 12.47
CA CYS A 39 9.81 -33.00 12.55
C CYS A 39 10.47 -33.46 13.85
N THR A 40 11.74 -33.84 13.77
CA THR A 40 12.55 -34.25 14.92
C THR A 40 13.58 -33.17 15.23
N PHE A 41 13.57 -32.66 16.46
CA PHE A 41 14.50 -31.67 16.97
C PHE A 41 15.56 -32.37 17.81
N VAL A 42 16.84 -32.13 17.51
CA VAL A 42 17.99 -32.81 18.15
C VAL A 42 18.88 -31.79 18.85
N ILE A 43 19.29 -32.06 20.09
CA ILE A 43 20.24 -31.21 20.82
C ILE A 43 21.66 -31.44 20.29
N LYS A 44 22.43 -30.35 20.16
CA LYS A 44 23.85 -30.41 19.80
C LYS A 44 24.74 -30.61 21.02
N ARG A 45 25.78 -31.43 20.88
CA ARG A 45 26.87 -31.56 21.85
C ARG A 45 27.81 -30.36 21.74
N ARG A 46 28.57 -30.08 22.80
CA ARG A 46 29.59 -29.01 22.85
C ARG A 46 30.64 -29.09 21.73
N ASN A 47 30.89 -30.27 21.17
CA ASN A 47 31.81 -30.46 20.04
C ASN A 47 31.17 -30.16 18.67
N GLY A 48 29.95 -29.61 18.64
CA GLY A 48 29.22 -29.25 17.43
C GLY A 48 28.47 -30.39 16.74
N TYR A 49 28.65 -31.63 17.20
CA TYR A 49 27.95 -32.81 16.66
C TYR A 49 26.59 -33.00 17.33
N ASP A 50 25.62 -33.53 16.58
CA ASP A 50 24.30 -33.81 17.11
C ASP A 50 24.36 -34.95 18.15
N ALA A 51 23.74 -34.73 19.33
CA ALA A 51 23.44 -35.81 20.25
C ALA A 51 22.21 -36.54 19.73
N THR A 52 22.39 -37.44 18.76
CA THR A 52 21.31 -38.16 18.05
C THR A 52 20.26 -38.82 18.95
N ASP A 53 20.66 -39.14 20.18
CA ASP A 53 19.82 -39.78 21.19
C ASP A 53 19.01 -38.76 22.02
N ALA A 54 19.49 -37.51 22.10
CA ALA A 54 18.80 -36.39 22.77
C ALA A 54 17.90 -35.64 21.76
N LYS A 55 16.82 -36.31 21.35
CA LYS A 55 15.88 -35.80 20.35
C LYS A 55 14.42 -35.84 20.81
N THR A 56 13.60 -34.99 20.20
CA THR A 56 12.15 -34.93 20.45
C THR A 56 11.39 -34.41 19.23
N GLU A 57 10.13 -34.77 19.10
CA GLU A 57 9.21 -34.22 18.09
C GLU A 57 8.39 -33.04 18.62
N SER A 58 8.62 -32.64 19.87
CA SER A 58 7.89 -31.57 20.55
C SER A 58 8.72 -30.29 20.65
N PRO A 59 8.27 -29.17 20.04
CA PRO A 59 8.96 -27.88 20.17
C PRO A 59 9.11 -27.44 21.63
N THR A 60 8.07 -27.62 22.46
CA THR A 60 8.10 -27.21 23.88
C THR A 60 9.05 -28.06 24.71
N GLN A 61 9.07 -29.38 24.48
CA GLN A 61 10.07 -30.24 25.12
C GLN A 61 11.48 -29.86 24.68
N PHE A 62 11.68 -29.59 23.39
CA PHE A 62 12.99 -29.18 22.86
C PHE A 62 13.51 -27.90 23.52
N CYS A 63 12.65 -26.89 23.67
CA CYS A 63 13.01 -25.64 24.36
C CYS A 63 13.47 -25.87 25.80
N ARG A 64 12.79 -26.77 26.54
CA ARG A 64 13.19 -27.14 27.91
C ARG A 64 14.49 -27.93 27.93
N MET A 65 14.66 -28.89 27.01
CA MET A 65 15.91 -29.64 26.88
C MET A 65 17.09 -28.69 26.63
N TRP A 66 16.92 -27.71 25.74
CA TRP A 66 17.93 -26.72 25.43
C TRP A 66 18.31 -25.90 26.67
N HIS A 67 17.33 -25.36 27.39
CA HIS A 67 17.57 -24.59 28.62
C HIS A 67 18.25 -25.41 29.72
N LEU A 68 17.85 -26.68 29.90
CA LEU A 68 18.49 -27.58 30.86
C LEU A 68 19.97 -27.76 30.51
N VAL A 69 20.27 -28.08 29.25
CA VAL A 69 21.63 -28.31 28.77
C VAL A 69 22.47 -27.03 28.83
N GLU A 70 21.92 -25.85 28.53
CA GLU A 70 22.63 -24.57 28.71
C GLU A 70 22.99 -24.31 30.17
N THR A 71 22.09 -24.66 31.10
CA THR A 71 22.31 -24.46 32.53
C THR A 71 23.31 -25.47 33.10
N ASN A 72 23.22 -26.74 32.68
CA ASN A 72 24.16 -27.79 33.07
C ASN A 72 24.45 -28.75 31.90
N PRO A 73 25.60 -28.61 31.23
CA PRO A 73 25.94 -29.49 30.11
C PRO A 73 26.14 -30.97 30.47
N GLU A 74 26.23 -31.33 31.76
CA GLU A 74 26.27 -32.73 32.21
C GLU A 74 24.99 -33.51 31.93
N TRP A 75 23.86 -32.84 31.65
CA TRP A 75 22.64 -33.51 31.18
C TRP A 75 22.85 -34.36 29.93
N LEU A 76 23.88 -34.05 29.12
CA LEU A 76 24.24 -34.85 27.95
C LEU A 76 24.95 -36.18 28.28
N LEU A 77 25.38 -36.37 29.53
CA LEU A 77 25.92 -37.63 30.02
C LEU A 77 24.81 -38.61 30.44
N ASP A 78 23.62 -38.09 30.78
CA ASP A 78 22.43 -38.86 31.17
C ASP A 78 21.18 -38.39 30.39
N ILE A 79 21.18 -38.76 29.10
CA ILE A 79 20.11 -38.42 28.15
C ILE A 79 18.73 -38.94 28.61
N PRO A 80 18.58 -40.18 29.15
CA PRO A 80 17.29 -40.64 29.67
C PRO A 80 16.69 -39.70 30.72
N SER A 81 17.50 -39.21 31.67
CA SER A 81 17.02 -38.25 32.67
C SER A 81 16.67 -36.89 32.06
N LEU A 82 17.47 -36.38 31.12
CA LEU A 82 17.15 -35.16 30.38
C LEU A 82 15.80 -35.27 29.65
N LEU A 83 15.58 -36.39 28.94
CA LEU A 83 14.35 -36.66 28.22
C LEU A 83 13.15 -36.83 29.16
N LEU A 84 13.34 -37.37 30.36
CA LEU A 84 12.29 -37.52 31.37
C LEU A 84 11.91 -36.18 31.99
N VAL A 85 12.88 -35.40 32.46
CA VAL A 85 12.64 -34.12 33.15
C VAL A 85 12.04 -33.08 32.20
N SER A 86 12.47 -33.05 30.94
CA SER A 86 11.96 -32.10 29.94
C SER A 86 10.50 -32.33 29.52
N GLN A 87 9.89 -33.47 29.83
CA GLN A 87 8.48 -33.72 29.50
C GLN A 87 7.53 -32.85 30.32
N MET A 88 7.98 -32.41 31.49
CA MET A 88 7.19 -31.63 32.42
C MET A 88 7.53 -30.14 32.33
N PRO A 89 6.54 -29.23 32.54
CA PRO A 89 6.80 -27.81 32.68
C PRO A 89 7.77 -27.50 33.83
N PHE A 90 8.54 -26.42 33.72
CA PHE A 90 9.38 -25.98 34.84
C PHE A 90 8.53 -25.46 36.02
N PRO A 91 8.94 -25.71 37.27
CA PRO A 91 8.19 -25.26 38.45
C PRO A 91 7.98 -23.74 38.55
N ARG A 92 8.86 -22.95 37.92
CA ARG A 92 8.81 -21.47 37.92
C ARG A 92 8.19 -20.89 36.64
N GLY A 93 7.57 -21.73 35.82
CA GLY A 93 7.09 -21.36 34.49
C GLY A 93 8.06 -21.81 33.40
N ASP A 94 7.50 -22.21 32.26
CA ASP A 94 8.27 -22.63 31.11
C ASP A 94 9.05 -21.46 30.49
N PRO A 95 10.24 -21.72 29.94
CA PRO A 95 11.00 -20.70 29.25
C PRO A 95 10.39 -20.41 27.87
N THR A 96 10.57 -19.18 27.41
CA THR A 96 10.33 -18.82 26.01
C THR A 96 11.55 -19.18 25.16
N PRO A 97 11.37 -19.58 23.89
CA PRO A 97 12.48 -19.94 23.02
C PRO A 97 13.25 -18.68 22.61
N THR A 98 14.56 -18.77 22.48
CA THR A 98 15.35 -17.69 21.89
C THR A 98 15.19 -17.65 20.36
N LYS A 99 15.61 -16.55 19.72
CA LYS A 99 15.68 -16.45 18.25
C LYS A 99 16.49 -17.59 17.62
N GLU A 100 17.58 -17.99 18.25
CA GLU A 100 18.41 -19.11 17.79
C GLU A 100 17.65 -20.44 17.84
N MET A 101 16.94 -20.72 18.93
CA MET A 101 16.11 -21.92 19.06
C MET A 101 14.99 -21.94 18.01
N LEU A 102 14.34 -20.80 17.75
CA LEU A 102 13.31 -20.67 16.71
C LEU A 102 13.87 -20.95 15.32
N LEU A 103 15.05 -20.41 15.01
CA LEU A 103 15.75 -20.69 13.76
C LEU A 103 16.11 -22.17 13.64
N TYR A 104 16.52 -22.82 14.73
CA TYR A 104 16.81 -24.25 14.76
C TYR A 104 15.57 -25.10 14.43
N MET A 105 14.42 -24.75 15.01
CA MET A 105 13.14 -25.42 14.77
C MET A 105 12.46 -25.01 13.46
N SER A 106 13.00 -24.03 12.72
CA SER A 106 12.33 -23.41 11.56
C SER A 106 12.03 -24.36 10.39
N HIS A 107 12.68 -25.52 10.36
CA HIS A 107 12.36 -26.58 9.40
C HIS A 107 10.96 -27.19 9.60
N CYS A 108 10.31 -26.93 10.75
CA CYS A 108 8.93 -27.30 11.01
C CYS A 108 7.96 -26.25 10.45
N PRO A 109 7.26 -26.50 9.34
CA PRO A 109 6.31 -25.53 8.75
C PRO A 109 5.13 -25.20 9.66
N THR A 110 4.84 -26.05 10.66
CA THR A 110 3.77 -25.81 11.63
C THR A 110 4.24 -25.15 12.93
N LEU A 111 5.51 -24.73 13.02
CA LEU A 111 6.09 -24.17 14.26
C LEU A 111 5.28 -22.99 14.81
N TYR A 112 4.85 -22.08 13.93
CA TYR A 112 4.09 -20.90 14.34
C TYR A 112 2.75 -21.25 15.01
N LEU A 113 2.11 -22.37 14.64
CA LEU A 113 0.89 -22.83 15.31
C LEU A 113 1.17 -23.18 16.77
N CYS A 114 2.31 -23.84 17.05
CA CYS A 114 2.75 -24.09 18.42
C CYS A 114 3.04 -22.78 19.16
N CYS A 115 3.68 -21.80 18.51
CA CYS A 115 3.98 -20.52 19.14
C CYS A 115 2.73 -19.73 19.54
N LYS A 116 1.62 -19.86 18.78
CA LYS A 116 0.33 -19.23 19.12
C LYS A 116 -0.31 -19.81 20.37
N ASP A 117 -0.20 -21.12 20.54
CA ASP A 117 -0.92 -21.83 21.60
C ASP A 117 -0.12 -21.89 22.91
N VAL A 118 1.18 -21.56 22.89
CA VAL A 118 2.05 -21.53 24.07
C VAL A 118 2.25 -20.10 24.57
N LEU A 119 1.93 -19.87 25.84
CA LEU A 119 2.01 -18.56 26.47
C LEU A 119 3.42 -17.94 26.30
N GLY A 120 3.46 -16.71 25.78
CA GLY A 120 4.69 -15.93 25.58
C GLY A 120 5.48 -16.28 24.32
N TRP A 121 5.24 -17.42 23.67
CA TRP A 121 5.99 -17.83 22.49
C TRP A 121 5.61 -17.02 21.25
N GLU A 122 4.35 -16.63 21.08
CA GLU A 122 3.88 -15.83 19.95
C GLU A 122 4.63 -14.49 19.86
N GLN A 123 4.78 -13.79 20.99
CA GLN A 123 5.49 -12.51 21.04
C GLN A 123 6.96 -12.66 20.64
N VAL A 124 7.65 -13.69 21.15
CA VAL A 124 9.06 -13.93 20.82
C VAL A 124 9.24 -14.36 19.36
N TYR A 125 8.30 -15.15 18.82
CA TYR A 125 8.28 -15.48 17.40
C TYR A 125 8.13 -14.23 16.52
N HIS A 126 7.18 -13.34 16.84
CA HIS A 126 6.99 -12.10 16.10
C HIS A 126 8.20 -11.17 16.19
N GLN A 127 8.84 -11.06 17.35
CA GLN A 127 10.07 -10.30 17.50
C GLN A 127 11.19 -10.88 16.62
N ALA A 128 11.43 -12.19 16.67
CA ALA A 128 12.44 -12.85 15.85
C ALA A 128 12.16 -12.68 14.34
N TYR A 129 10.89 -12.83 13.92
CA TYR A 129 10.44 -12.59 12.55
C TYR A 129 10.76 -11.16 12.11
N GLN A 130 10.36 -10.17 12.91
CA GLN A 130 10.57 -8.75 12.62
C GLN A 130 12.05 -8.43 12.48
N GLU A 131 12.90 -8.87 13.42
CA GLU A 131 14.35 -8.67 13.34
C GLU A 131 14.98 -9.31 12.09
N ILE A 132 14.50 -10.49 11.67
CA ILE A 132 14.98 -11.16 10.45
C ILE A 132 14.54 -10.38 9.20
N MET A 133 13.27 -9.94 9.16
CA MET A 133 12.73 -9.15 8.07
C MET A 133 13.47 -7.81 7.95
N ASP A 134 13.67 -7.10 9.06
CA ASP A 134 14.44 -5.85 9.08
C ASP A 134 15.88 -6.06 8.58
N ALA A 135 16.54 -7.14 9.00
CA ALA A 135 17.92 -7.43 8.60
C ALA A 135 18.08 -7.88 7.14
N LYS A 136 17.07 -8.52 6.55
CA LYS A 136 17.14 -9.11 5.20
C LYS A 136 16.47 -8.28 4.12
N VAL A 137 15.40 -7.59 4.49
CA VAL A 137 14.50 -6.87 3.58
C VAL A 137 14.59 -5.36 3.80
N GLY A 138 15.07 -4.92 4.96
CA GLY A 138 15.11 -3.52 5.35
C GLY A 138 13.81 -3.07 5.99
N THR A 139 13.88 -1.97 6.73
CA THR A 139 12.73 -1.36 7.44
C THR A 139 11.72 -0.71 6.50
N GLU A 140 12.07 -0.53 5.22
CA GLU A 140 11.27 0.15 4.19
C GLU A 140 10.01 -0.62 3.79
N LEU A 141 10.02 -1.95 3.92
CA LEU A 141 8.87 -2.80 3.62
C LEU A 141 7.85 -2.88 4.78
N LEU A 142 8.29 -2.55 6.00
CA LEU A 142 7.50 -2.70 7.24
C LEU A 142 6.96 -1.37 7.78
N ASN A 143 7.53 -0.24 7.34
CA ASN A 143 6.96 1.09 7.53
C ASN A 143 6.34 1.56 6.20
N PRO A 144 5.05 1.28 5.92
CA PRO A 144 4.42 1.95 4.80
C PRO A 144 4.46 3.45 5.11
N CYS A 145 5.26 4.22 4.36
CA CYS A 145 5.21 5.66 4.46
C CYS A 145 3.76 6.07 4.34
N LYS A 146 3.19 6.75 5.35
CA LYS A 146 1.81 7.25 5.21
C LYS A 146 1.87 8.34 4.13
N VAL A 147 1.26 8.05 2.98
CA VAL A 147 1.23 8.91 1.80
C VAL A 147 -0.13 9.57 1.71
N MET A 148 -0.14 10.89 1.74
CA MET A 148 -1.32 11.68 1.43
C MET A 148 -1.22 12.18 -0.02
N VAL A 149 -2.35 12.15 -0.74
CA VAL A 149 -2.45 12.70 -2.10
C VAL A 149 -3.38 13.90 -2.06
N LEU A 150 -2.83 15.08 -2.32
CA LEU A 150 -3.60 16.31 -2.47
C LEU A 150 -3.82 16.57 -3.97
N VAL A 151 -5.07 16.80 -4.36
CA VAL A 151 -5.45 16.96 -5.77
C VAL A 151 -6.17 18.30 -5.94
N ASP A 152 -5.73 19.13 -6.88
CA ASP A 152 -6.49 20.33 -7.24
C ASP A 152 -7.85 19.94 -7.87
N PRO A 153 -8.97 20.60 -7.50
CA PRO A 153 -10.32 20.21 -7.89
C PRO A 153 -10.59 20.20 -9.40
N VAL A 154 -9.74 20.85 -10.20
CA VAL A 154 -9.87 20.82 -11.67
C VAL A 154 -9.36 19.49 -12.26
N VAL A 155 -8.55 18.72 -11.51
CA VAL A 155 -8.03 17.43 -11.95
C VAL A 155 -9.14 16.37 -11.89
N PRO A 156 -9.39 15.63 -12.99
CA PRO A 156 -10.41 14.58 -13.02
C PRO A 156 -10.14 13.44 -12.03
N GLU A 157 -11.19 12.91 -11.40
CA GLU A 157 -11.12 11.83 -10.40
C GLU A 157 -10.49 10.51 -10.92
N GLY A 158 -10.46 10.32 -12.24
CA GLY A 158 -9.80 9.20 -12.92
C GLY A 158 -8.38 9.48 -13.45
N ALA A 159 -7.88 10.70 -13.28
CA ALA A 159 -6.54 11.09 -13.72
C ALA A 159 -5.44 10.64 -12.75
N VAL A 160 -5.79 10.34 -11.49
CA VAL A 160 -4.87 9.96 -10.42
C VAL A 160 -5.22 8.56 -9.89
N PRO A 161 -4.68 7.47 -10.48
CA PRO A 161 -5.04 6.11 -10.12
C PRO A 161 -4.18 5.57 -8.96
N ILE A 162 -3.88 6.39 -7.95
CA ILE A 162 -3.06 5.99 -6.78
C ILE A 162 -3.96 5.29 -5.75
N LEU A 163 -3.60 4.07 -5.34
CA LEU A 163 -4.26 3.32 -4.28
C LEU A 163 -3.81 3.84 -2.90
N THR A 164 -4.38 4.97 -2.49
CA THR A 164 -4.34 5.43 -1.10
C THR A 164 -5.76 5.72 -0.61
N LYS A 165 -5.99 5.58 0.69
CA LYS A 165 -7.25 5.98 1.34
C LYS A 165 -7.27 7.49 1.64
N ASP A 166 -6.10 8.14 1.61
CA ASP A 166 -5.89 9.53 2.01
C ASP A 166 -5.78 10.46 0.79
N VAL A 167 -6.81 10.45 -0.08
CA VAL A 167 -6.94 11.42 -1.19
C VAL A 167 -7.78 12.61 -0.73
N VAL A 168 -7.20 13.79 -0.75
CA VAL A 168 -7.83 15.06 -0.36
C VAL A 168 -7.92 15.98 -1.56
N VAL A 169 -9.08 16.62 -1.77
CA VAL A 169 -9.26 17.60 -2.85
C VAL A 169 -9.05 19.00 -2.30
N LEU A 170 -8.25 19.83 -2.98
CA LEU A 170 -7.97 21.22 -2.61
C LEU A 170 -9.13 22.16 -2.94
N ALA A 171 -10.28 21.95 -2.33
CA ALA A 171 -11.43 22.84 -2.46
C ALA A 171 -11.23 24.09 -1.58
N LEU A 172 -11.24 25.29 -2.19
CA LEU A 172 -11.09 26.58 -1.49
C LEU A 172 -12.03 26.75 -0.28
N GLN A 173 -13.26 26.21 -0.37
CA GLN A 173 -14.23 26.30 0.73
C GLN A 173 -13.88 25.40 1.93
N GLN A 174 -12.95 24.45 1.76
CA GLN A 174 -12.52 23.49 2.79
C GLN A 174 -11.09 23.74 3.26
N GLU A 175 -10.49 24.88 2.89
CA GLU A 175 -9.09 25.22 3.19
C GLU A 175 -8.72 25.00 4.67
N LYS A 176 -9.56 25.47 5.61
CA LYS A 176 -9.33 25.28 7.05
C LYS A 176 -9.32 23.81 7.49
N GLN A 177 -10.19 22.99 6.91
CA GLN A 177 -10.26 21.56 7.22
C GLN A 177 -9.04 20.84 6.67
N ILE A 178 -8.64 21.17 5.44
CA ILE A 178 -7.45 20.63 4.79
C ILE A 178 -6.19 20.98 5.57
N ILE A 179 -6.04 22.24 6.01
CA ILE A 179 -4.95 22.66 6.90
C ILE A 179 -4.94 21.82 8.17
N THR A 180 -6.11 21.64 8.80
CA THR A 180 -6.24 20.85 10.02
C THR A 180 -5.77 19.41 9.79
N THR A 181 -6.17 18.79 8.68
CA THR A 181 -5.70 17.46 8.27
C THR A 181 -4.19 17.45 8.01
N MET A 182 -3.67 18.40 7.25
CA MET A 182 -2.25 18.52 6.89
C MET A 182 -1.33 18.76 8.09
N VAL A 183 -1.82 19.43 9.14
CA VAL A 183 -1.07 19.74 10.35
C VAL A 183 -1.18 18.63 11.40
N ASN A 184 -2.35 18.00 11.54
CA ASN A 184 -2.62 17.05 12.62
C ASN A 184 -2.36 15.58 12.23
N GLU A 185 -2.46 15.24 10.94
CA GLU A 185 -2.17 13.88 10.49
C GLU A 185 -0.67 13.64 10.38
N LYS A 186 -0.21 12.48 10.86
CA LYS A 186 1.20 12.07 10.75
C LYS A 186 1.43 11.36 9.42
N PHE A 187 1.79 12.10 8.37
CA PHE A 187 2.26 11.55 7.09
C PHE A 187 3.70 11.98 6.82
N GLN A 188 4.45 11.17 6.07
CA GLN A 188 5.85 11.48 5.72
C GLN A 188 5.99 12.01 4.29
N LEU A 189 5.04 11.67 3.41
CA LEU A 189 5.07 12.04 2.00
C LEU A 189 3.72 12.65 1.57
N LEU A 190 3.79 13.81 0.92
CA LEU A 190 2.68 14.41 0.20
C LEU A 190 2.94 14.32 -1.31
N ILE A 191 1.96 13.82 -2.05
CA ILE A 191 1.92 13.97 -3.51
C ILE A 191 0.89 15.03 -3.84
N PHE A 192 1.34 16.15 -4.38
CA PHE A 192 0.47 17.23 -4.80
C PHE A 192 0.29 17.20 -6.32
N VAL A 193 -0.92 16.90 -6.77
CA VAL A 193 -1.29 16.83 -8.19
C VAL A 193 -2.01 18.10 -8.61
N ILE A 194 -1.42 18.84 -9.56
CA ILE A 194 -1.96 20.10 -10.07
C ILE A 194 -2.30 20.00 -11.57
N PRO A 195 -3.35 20.69 -12.05
CA PRO A 195 -3.69 20.71 -13.46
C PRO A 195 -2.69 21.56 -14.25
N VAL A 196 -2.60 21.32 -15.56
CA VAL A 196 -1.82 22.20 -16.45
C VAL A 196 -2.64 23.45 -16.75
N ILE A 197 -2.43 24.52 -15.98
CA ILE A 197 -3.13 25.81 -16.09
C ILE A 197 -2.12 26.93 -15.83
N LEU A 198 -2.10 27.94 -16.71
CA LEU A 198 -1.31 29.16 -16.53
C LEU A 198 -2.13 30.21 -15.78
N ASP A 199 -2.16 30.12 -14.45
CA ASP A 199 -2.88 31.08 -13.59
C ASP A 199 -2.02 31.43 -12.37
N ALA A 200 -1.64 32.71 -12.25
CA ALA A 200 -0.82 33.19 -11.14
C ALA A 200 -1.51 33.05 -9.77
N ALA A 201 -2.83 33.23 -9.71
CA ALA A 201 -3.59 33.06 -8.46
C ALA A 201 -3.57 31.60 -7.99
N LYS A 202 -3.56 30.65 -8.94
CA LYS A 202 -3.40 29.22 -8.64
C LYS A 202 -1.99 28.90 -8.13
N VAL A 203 -0.96 29.48 -8.72
CA VAL A 203 0.43 29.32 -8.24
C VAL A 203 0.59 29.81 -6.81
N GLU A 204 0.02 30.98 -6.50
CA GLU A 204 0.03 31.52 -5.13
C GLU A 204 -0.69 30.59 -4.15
N LEU A 205 -1.85 30.04 -4.55
CA LEU A 205 -2.59 29.08 -3.74
C LEU A 205 -1.76 27.82 -3.48
N TRP A 206 -1.20 27.20 -4.51
CA TRP A 206 -0.39 25.97 -4.37
C TRP A 206 0.83 26.21 -3.49
N THR A 207 1.53 27.34 -3.69
CA THR A 207 2.68 27.75 -2.87
C THR A 207 2.28 27.92 -1.41
N ARG A 208 1.13 28.55 -1.14
CA ARG A 208 0.59 28.71 0.22
C ARG A 208 0.29 27.36 0.86
N CYS A 209 -0.31 26.42 0.12
CA CYS A 209 -0.60 25.07 0.62
C CYS A 209 0.66 24.32 1.03
N LEU A 210 1.72 24.39 0.22
CA LEU A 210 3.01 23.78 0.54
C LEU A 210 3.62 24.33 1.82
N ASN A 211 3.39 25.60 2.11
CA ASN A 211 3.91 26.28 3.29
C ASN A 211 3.12 26.00 4.58
N TRP A 212 1.99 25.30 4.52
CA TRP A 212 1.30 24.79 5.72
C TRP A 212 1.97 23.54 6.31
N LEU A 213 2.79 22.86 5.52
CA LEU A 213 3.40 21.59 5.90
C LEU A 213 4.63 21.80 6.78
N GLN A 214 4.81 20.88 7.74
CA GLN A 214 6.03 20.80 8.55
C GLN A 214 7.23 20.36 7.70
N GLY A 215 8.42 20.92 7.95
CA GLY A 215 9.63 20.64 7.16
C GLY A 215 10.08 19.17 7.11
N SER A 216 9.59 18.34 8.03
CA SER A 216 9.80 16.88 8.07
C SER A 216 9.05 16.11 6.98
N VAL A 217 8.02 16.70 6.37
CA VAL A 217 7.23 16.09 5.29
C VAL A 217 7.95 16.29 3.97
N GLU A 218 8.23 15.21 3.24
CA GLU A 218 8.69 15.27 1.85
C GLU A 218 7.50 15.56 0.92
N VAL A 219 7.72 16.38 -0.10
CA VAL A 219 6.67 16.74 -1.05
C VAL A 219 7.12 16.46 -2.47
N ILE A 220 6.25 15.80 -3.23
CA ILE A 220 6.38 15.64 -4.68
C ILE A 220 5.26 16.42 -5.35
N LEU A 221 5.62 17.44 -6.12
CA LEU A 221 4.68 18.21 -6.94
C LEU A 221 4.68 17.65 -8.37
N VAL A 222 3.53 17.18 -8.84
CA VAL A 222 3.38 16.49 -10.13
C VAL A 222 2.26 17.14 -10.93
N ALA A 223 2.48 17.33 -12.23
CA ALA A 223 1.41 17.72 -13.14
C ALA A 223 0.40 16.58 -13.33
N ALA A 224 -0.87 16.91 -13.50
CA ALA A 224 -1.87 15.93 -13.90
C ALA A 224 -1.65 15.48 -15.36
N PRO A 225 -1.90 14.20 -15.70
CA PRO A 225 -1.86 13.76 -17.09
C PRO A 225 -2.88 14.56 -17.90
N THR A 226 -2.41 15.24 -18.94
CA THR A 226 -3.22 16.13 -19.78
C THR A 226 -2.78 15.98 -21.24
N ARG A 227 -3.73 16.04 -22.17
CA ARG A 227 -3.45 16.11 -23.61
C ARG A 227 -3.18 17.55 -24.01
N LEU A 228 -1.96 17.85 -24.43
CA LEU A 228 -1.51 19.17 -24.85
C LEU A 228 -0.60 19.04 -26.07
N ASP A 229 -0.99 19.71 -27.14
CA ASP A 229 -0.21 19.78 -28.38
C ASP A 229 0.60 21.09 -28.48
N ASP A 230 0.31 22.06 -27.62
CA ASP A 230 0.97 23.37 -27.60
C ASP A 230 2.27 23.33 -26.77
N HIS A 231 3.40 23.34 -27.48
CA HIS A 231 4.74 23.32 -26.89
C HIS A 231 5.03 24.55 -26.02
N ALA A 232 4.51 25.74 -26.38
CA ALA A 232 4.76 26.96 -25.62
C ALA A 232 4.05 26.92 -24.27
N ILE A 233 2.83 26.35 -24.22
CA ILE A 233 2.11 26.14 -22.96
C ILE A 233 2.85 25.14 -22.07
N ILE A 234 3.37 24.05 -22.64
CA ILE A 234 4.14 23.04 -21.90
C ILE A 234 5.40 23.66 -21.27
N GLU A 235 6.14 24.45 -22.04
CA GLU A 235 7.36 25.12 -21.58
C GLU A 235 7.06 26.17 -20.50
N ASN A 236 6.09 27.06 -20.75
CA ASN A 236 5.67 28.09 -19.80
C ASN A 236 5.17 27.48 -18.49
N PHE A 237 4.36 26.43 -18.55
CA PHE A 237 3.86 25.77 -17.35
C PHE A 237 4.96 24.99 -16.63
N SER A 238 5.91 24.38 -17.36
CA SER A 238 7.07 23.74 -16.73
C SER A 238 7.93 24.75 -15.97
N ALA A 239 8.18 25.92 -16.56
CA ALA A 239 8.87 27.02 -15.88
C ALA A 239 8.08 27.51 -14.65
N GLN A 240 6.75 27.64 -14.76
CA GLN A 240 5.88 28.01 -13.65
C GLN A 240 5.96 26.99 -12.50
N MET A 241 5.88 25.69 -12.79
CA MET A 241 6.01 24.64 -11.78
C MET A 241 7.36 24.69 -11.07
N LEU A 242 8.45 24.92 -11.82
CA LEU A 242 9.79 25.03 -11.25
C LEU A 242 9.98 26.30 -10.42
N SER A 243 9.17 27.34 -10.63
CA SER A 243 9.18 28.54 -9.81
C SER A 243 8.48 28.37 -8.44
N ILE A 244 7.68 27.31 -8.27
CA ILE A 244 7.00 27.02 -7.00
C ILE A 244 8.05 26.57 -5.98
N GLN A 245 8.10 27.28 -4.86
CA GLN A 245 9.04 27.02 -3.78
C GLN A 245 8.29 26.79 -2.47
N ARG A 246 8.95 26.08 -1.56
CA ARG A 246 8.48 25.85 -0.20
C ARG A 246 9.46 26.46 0.79
N SER A 247 8.94 27.07 1.86
CA SER A 247 9.74 27.77 2.86
C SER A 247 10.59 26.83 3.74
N SER A 248 10.21 25.57 3.87
CA SER A 248 10.89 24.57 4.71
C SER A 248 10.64 23.15 4.20
N GLY A 249 11.64 22.27 4.34
CA GLY A 249 11.55 20.87 3.93
C GLY A 249 11.82 20.64 2.44
N ARG A 250 11.81 19.36 2.05
CA ARG A 250 12.14 18.91 0.69
C ARG A 250 10.92 19.06 -0.24
N LEU A 251 11.14 19.63 -1.42
CA LEU A 251 10.18 19.72 -2.51
C LEU A 251 10.82 19.20 -3.80
N ASP A 252 10.26 18.12 -4.34
CA ASP A 252 10.65 17.56 -5.62
C ASP A 252 9.59 17.85 -6.68
N VAL A 253 9.95 18.67 -7.67
CA VAL A 253 9.05 19.00 -8.79
C VAL A 253 9.26 17.99 -9.93
N ILE A 254 8.16 17.46 -10.44
CA ILE A 254 8.08 16.62 -11.63
C ILE A 254 7.22 17.38 -12.65
N SER A 255 7.89 18.21 -13.45
CA SER A 255 7.25 19.03 -14.47
C SER A 255 6.90 18.20 -15.73
N PRO A 256 5.97 18.68 -16.57
CA PRO A 256 5.64 18.07 -17.87
C PRO A 256 6.85 17.75 -18.76
N ASP A 257 7.89 18.60 -18.71
CA ASP A 257 9.12 18.46 -19.48
C ASP A 257 10.14 17.45 -18.92
N THR A 258 9.86 16.87 -17.74
CA THR A 258 10.75 15.87 -17.13
C THR A 258 10.94 14.68 -18.08
N GLN A 259 12.19 14.37 -18.40
CA GLN A 259 12.53 13.26 -19.29
C GLN A 259 12.50 11.93 -18.55
N VAL A 260 11.87 10.93 -19.17
CA VAL A 260 11.74 9.58 -18.61
C VAL A 260 12.75 8.65 -19.29
N ARG A 261 13.83 8.30 -18.59
CA ARG A 261 14.93 7.50 -19.13
C ARG A 261 14.48 6.16 -19.69
N SER A 262 13.62 5.46 -18.95
CA SER A 262 13.05 4.16 -19.34
C SER A 262 12.16 4.21 -20.58
N MET A 263 11.75 5.40 -21.01
CA MET A 263 10.92 5.62 -22.21
C MET A 263 11.65 6.48 -23.25
N GLN A 264 12.92 6.14 -23.53
CA GLN A 264 13.74 6.80 -24.56
C GLN A 264 13.86 8.33 -24.35
N ASN A 265 13.95 8.77 -23.08
CA ASN A 265 14.00 10.19 -22.70
C ASN A 265 12.79 11.02 -23.18
N LYS A 266 11.65 10.38 -23.44
CA LYS A 266 10.41 11.06 -23.77
C LYS A 266 9.97 11.97 -22.61
N LYS A 267 9.51 13.18 -22.92
CA LYS A 267 8.93 14.10 -21.93
C LYS A 267 7.68 13.47 -21.30
N LEU A 268 7.52 13.65 -20.00
CA LEU A 268 6.46 13.04 -19.21
C LEU A 268 5.06 13.35 -19.77
N ILE A 269 4.81 14.58 -20.24
CA ILE A 269 3.51 14.98 -20.80
C ILE A 269 3.07 14.14 -22.01
N TYR A 270 4.00 13.78 -22.89
CA TYR A 270 3.71 12.98 -24.09
C TYR A 270 3.44 11.50 -23.78
N ILE A 271 3.75 11.03 -22.57
CA ILE A 271 3.34 9.71 -22.10
C ILE A 271 1.87 9.74 -21.67
N GLY A 272 1.44 10.85 -21.05
CA GLY A 272 0.06 11.12 -20.65
C GLY A 272 -0.90 11.30 -21.84
N ASP A 273 -0.39 11.77 -22.98
CA ASP A 273 -1.14 11.96 -24.21
C ASP A 273 -1.80 10.66 -24.75
N SER A 274 -1.24 9.50 -24.41
CA SER A 274 -1.75 8.18 -24.80
C SER A 274 -3.17 7.86 -24.26
N GLY A 275 -3.76 8.72 -23.43
CA GLY A 275 -5.08 8.51 -22.82
C GLY A 275 -5.08 7.45 -21.73
N LYS A 276 -3.88 6.96 -21.35
CA LYS A 276 -3.66 5.93 -20.34
C LYS A 276 -2.98 6.54 -19.12
N SER A 277 -3.77 7.07 -18.18
CA SER A 277 -3.28 7.62 -16.90
C SER A 277 -2.29 6.69 -16.20
N ARG A 278 -2.48 5.38 -16.28
CA ARG A 278 -1.56 4.38 -15.71
C ARG A 278 -0.13 4.45 -16.26
N ALA A 279 0.05 4.63 -17.57
CA ALA A 279 1.39 4.70 -18.16
C ALA A 279 2.13 5.96 -17.71
N TYR A 280 1.40 7.08 -17.61
CA TYR A 280 1.92 8.33 -17.04
C TYR A 280 2.41 8.14 -15.61
N TRP A 281 1.57 7.57 -14.75
CA TRP A 281 1.88 7.37 -13.33
C TRP A 281 2.99 6.33 -13.10
N ASN A 282 3.10 5.29 -13.93
CA ASN A 282 4.27 4.41 -13.94
C ASN A 282 5.55 5.19 -14.24
N ALA A 283 5.52 6.11 -15.22
CA ALA A 283 6.68 6.93 -15.53
C ALA A 283 7.05 7.89 -14.39
N VAL A 284 6.07 8.47 -13.70
CA VAL A 284 6.29 9.27 -12.49
C VAL A 284 6.97 8.43 -11.41
N TYR A 285 6.53 7.18 -11.20
CA TYR A 285 7.15 6.28 -10.24
C TYR A 285 8.62 5.99 -10.54
N GLU A 286 8.95 5.71 -11.80
CA GLU A 286 10.34 5.51 -12.20
C GLU A 286 11.19 6.79 -11.99
N ILE A 287 10.66 7.97 -12.30
CA ILE A 287 11.36 9.25 -12.02
C ILE A 287 11.66 9.41 -10.52
N VAL A 288 10.68 9.10 -9.66
CA VAL A 288 10.83 9.23 -8.20
C VAL A 288 11.87 8.23 -7.68
N LYS A 289 11.84 6.99 -8.19
CA LYS A 289 12.83 5.96 -7.86
C LYS A 289 14.24 6.35 -8.28
N ASP A 290 14.41 6.89 -9.49
CA ASP A 290 15.70 7.38 -10.00
C ASP A 290 16.27 8.52 -9.15
N LYS A 291 15.40 9.30 -8.49
CA LYS A 291 15.77 10.38 -7.57
C LYS A 291 16.10 9.89 -6.15
N GLY A 292 16.06 8.58 -5.89
CA GLY A 292 16.31 8.01 -4.57
C GLY A 292 15.26 8.40 -3.52
N LEU A 293 14.05 8.73 -3.95
CA LEU A 293 12.93 9.05 -3.07
C LEU A 293 12.21 7.75 -2.68
N ASN A 294 12.02 7.54 -1.38
CA ASN A 294 11.33 6.37 -0.86
C ASN A 294 9.82 6.53 -1.06
N TRP A 295 9.28 5.81 -2.05
CA TRP A 295 7.84 5.74 -2.34
C TRP A 295 7.28 4.32 -2.08
N PRO A 296 7.36 3.78 -0.86
CA PRO A 296 7.04 2.37 -0.56
C PRO A 296 5.55 2.00 -0.68
N GLY A 297 4.66 2.99 -0.90
CA GLY A 297 3.20 2.79 -1.00
C GLY A 297 2.60 3.02 -2.38
N PHE A 298 3.41 3.23 -3.44
CA PHE A 298 2.86 3.45 -4.77
C PHE A 298 2.26 2.17 -5.35
N MET A 299 0.96 2.03 -5.22
CA MET A 299 0.21 1.03 -5.95
C MET A 299 -0.75 1.74 -6.89
N ILE A 300 -0.64 1.48 -8.19
CA ILE A 300 -1.63 1.96 -9.16
C ILE A 300 -2.83 1.02 -9.13
N ASN A 301 -4.04 1.57 -9.03
CA ASN A 301 -5.27 0.77 -9.02
C ASN A 301 -5.40 0.01 -10.36
N PRO A 302 -5.37 -1.34 -10.37
CA PRO A 302 -5.44 -2.12 -11.60
C PRO A 302 -6.83 -2.06 -12.26
N ASN A 303 -7.87 -1.69 -11.49
CA ASN A 303 -9.28 -1.76 -11.90
C ASN A 303 -9.90 -0.39 -12.26
N LYS A 304 -9.19 0.73 -12.04
CA LYS A 304 -9.62 2.05 -12.56
C LYS A 304 -9.10 2.19 -13.99
N GLU A 305 -9.94 1.89 -14.97
CA GLU A 305 -9.66 2.26 -16.36
C GLU A 305 -9.46 3.78 -16.45
N SER A 306 -8.43 4.15 -17.21
CA SER A 306 -8.05 5.52 -17.50
C SER A 306 -9.23 6.29 -18.08
N ALA A 307 -9.76 7.25 -17.32
CA ALA A 307 -10.68 8.22 -17.88
C ALA A 307 -9.95 8.95 -19.03
N PRO A 308 -10.58 9.13 -20.20
CA PRO A 308 -9.97 9.89 -21.29
C PRO A 308 -9.68 11.30 -20.77
N THR A 309 -8.40 11.69 -20.83
CA THR A 309 -7.95 13.05 -20.60
C THR A 309 -8.75 13.99 -21.50
N LYS A 310 -9.61 14.82 -20.90
CA LYS A 310 -10.34 15.86 -21.63
C LYS A 310 -9.32 16.84 -22.23
N LYS A 311 -9.55 17.29 -23.46
CA LYS A 311 -8.80 18.43 -24.01
C LYS A 311 -9.00 19.62 -23.06
N SER A 312 -7.94 20.36 -22.77
CA SER A 312 -8.06 21.69 -22.17
C SER A 312 -8.83 22.55 -23.17
N VAL A 313 -10.13 22.73 -22.95
CA VAL A 313 -10.94 23.74 -23.60
C VAL A 313 -11.27 24.75 -22.51
N ASP A 314 -10.95 26.00 -22.81
CA ASP A 314 -11.05 27.23 -22.01
C ASP A 314 -9.82 27.60 -21.17
N LEU A 315 -8.70 27.82 -21.86
CA LEU A 315 -7.74 28.84 -21.45
C LEU A 315 -8.44 30.20 -21.58
N ALA A 316 -9.06 30.68 -20.50
CA ALA A 316 -9.43 32.08 -20.38
C ALA A 316 -8.14 32.90 -20.40
N ILE A 317 -7.77 33.41 -21.58
CA ILE A 317 -6.81 34.49 -21.72
C ILE A 317 -7.49 35.72 -21.10
N PRO A 318 -6.99 36.30 -19.99
CA PRO A 318 -7.45 37.61 -19.56
C PRO A 318 -6.98 38.60 -20.62
N ASP A 319 -7.95 39.31 -21.21
CA ASP A 319 -7.73 40.41 -22.13
C ASP A 319 -6.71 41.38 -21.51
N GLN A 320 -5.52 41.46 -22.11
CA GLN A 320 -4.52 42.44 -21.70
C GLN A 320 -4.99 43.81 -22.20
N GLY A 321 -5.70 44.53 -21.33
CA GLY A 321 -5.97 45.95 -21.50
C GLY A 321 -4.68 46.76 -21.50
N GLY A 322 -4.13 46.94 -22.70
CA GLY A 322 -3.16 48.00 -23.03
C GLY A 322 -3.83 49.39 -23.13
N PRO A 323 -3.03 50.47 -23.24
CA PRO A 323 -3.23 51.69 -22.47
C PRO A 323 -4.22 52.70 -23.09
N SER A 324 -4.77 53.52 -22.19
CA SER A 324 -5.51 54.76 -22.45
C SER A 324 -4.96 55.58 -23.61
N SER A 325 -5.83 55.88 -24.57
CA SER A 325 -5.68 57.05 -25.43
C SER A 325 -7.00 57.80 -25.52
N VAL A 326 -6.87 59.11 -25.34
CA VAL A 326 -7.92 60.14 -25.28
C VAL A 326 -8.42 60.44 -26.69
N GLY A 327 -9.73 60.68 -26.87
CA GLY A 327 -10.24 61.34 -28.08
C GLY A 327 -11.76 61.37 -28.27
N THR A 328 -12.41 62.34 -27.64
CA THR A 328 -13.40 63.27 -28.25
C THR A 328 -14.76 62.78 -28.81
N LEU A 329 -15.83 63.22 -28.11
CA LEU A 329 -17.18 63.70 -28.54
C LEU A 329 -17.77 63.24 -29.90
N SER A 330 -19.01 62.72 -29.87
CA SER A 330 -20.23 63.45 -30.31
C SER A 330 -21.45 62.55 -30.53
N GLY A 331 -22.61 62.98 -30.01
CA GLY A 331 -23.97 62.65 -30.47
C GLY A 331 -24.48 61.23 -30.17
N GLY A 332 -25.64 60.98 -29.57
CA GLY A 332 -26.81 61.79 -29.34
C GLY A 332 -28.02 60.86 -29.42
N ALA A 333 -28.92 60.94 -28.41
CA ALA A 333 -30.31 60.45 -28.41
C ALA A 333 -30.51 58.92 -28.58
N ALA A 334 -31.50 58.25 -28.02
CA ALA A 334 -32.56 58.58 -27.07
C ALA A 334 -33.11 57.23 -26.55
N ASN A 335 -33.29 57.14 -25.23
CA ASN A 335 -34.59 56.85 -24.59
C ASN A 335 -35.36 55.59 -25.03
N ARG A 336 -35.45 54.55 -24.17
CA ARG A 336 -36.66 54.22 -23.37
C ARG A 336 -36.62 52.79 -22.80
N GLN A 337 -36.71 52.75 -21.46
CA GLN A 337 -37.65 51.96 -20.65
C GLN A 337 -37.66 50.41 -20.75
N HIS A 338 -37.12 49.79 -19.69
CA HIS A 338 -37.63 48.58 -19.01
C HIS A 338 -39.16 48.70 -18.67
N PRO A 339 -39.93 47.65 -18.28
CA PRO A 339 -39.49 46.49 -17.47
C PRO A 339 -40.21 45.12 -17.63
N ARG A 340 -39.57 44.12 -17.01
CA ARG A 340 -40.05 42.94 -16.24
C ARG A 340 -41.54 42.53 -16.25
N GLY A 341 -41.76 41.21 -16.32
CA GLY A 341 -42.94 40.48 -15.82
C GLY A 341 -42.90 39.00 -16.23
N VAL A 342 -42.39 38.04 -15.42
CA VAL A 342 -43.02 37.30 -14.30
C VAL A 342 -43.92 36.12 -14.74
N LYS A 343 -43.63 34.93 -14.16
CA LYS A 343 -44.45 33.69 -13.98
C LYS A 343 -44.77 32.87 -15.25
N SER A 344 -44.98 31.54 -15.24
CA SER A 344 -44.60 30.36 -14.45
C SER A 344 -45.49 29.21 -14.99
N LEU A 345 -44.96 27.98 -15.04
CA LEU A 345 -45.69 26.67 -15.10
C LEU A 345 -46.21 26.21 -16.50
N PRO A 346 -46.61 24.92 -16.68
CA PRO A 346 -45.72 23.84 -17.10
C PRO A 346 -46.34 22.94 -18.21
N SER A 347 -45.70 21.79 -18.48
CA SER A 347 -46.30 20.57 -19.06
C SER A 347 -46.49 20.50 -20.58
N ARG A 348 -45.87 19.50 -21.20
CA ARG A 348 -46.60 18.43 -21.92
C ARG A 348 -45.70 17.25 -22.31
N ARG A 349 -46.07 16.07 -21.83
CA ARG A 349 -45.80 14.76 -22.46
C ARG A 349 -46.73 14.58 -23.67
N GLY A 350 -46.25 13.81 -24.64
CA GLY A 350 -47.05 13.16 -25.68
C GLY A 350 -46.22 12.92 -26.94
N SER A 351 -45.77 11.68 -27.19
CA SER A 351 -46.20 10.82 -28.32
C SER A 351 -45.54 11.22 -29.66
N GLU A 352 -45.04 10.36 -30.53
CA GLU A 352 -45.39 8.98 -30.82
C GLU A 352 -44.37 8.37 -31.82
N ARG A 353 -44.22 7.03 -31.77
CA ARG A 353 -43.98 6.03 -32.85
C ARG A 353 -43.48 6.55 -34.23
N GLY A 354 -42.54 5.91 -34.93
CA GLY A 354 -41.92 4.59 -34.80
C GLY A 354 -41.35 4.13 -36.16
N ARG A 355 -40.61 3.01 -36.16
CA ARG A 355 -40.66 1.88 -37.14
C ARG A 355 -39.39 1.04 -37.07
N HIS A 356 -39.58 -0.22 -36.67
CA HIS A 356 -38.82 -1.42 -37.11
C HIS A 356 -38.89 -1.54 -38.65
N VAL A 357 -38.03 -2.27 -39.38
CA VAL A 357 -37.72 -3.73 -39.31
C VAL A 357 -36.38 -4.03 -40.08
N PRO A 358 -35.88 -5.28 -40.26
CA PRO A 358 -34.51 -5.65 -39.87
C PRO A 358 -33.71 -6.47 -40.93
N ALA A 359 -32.62 -7.06 -40.43
CA ALA A 359 -32.02 -8.36 -40.78
C ALA A 359 -31.19 -8.51 -42.07
N ARG A 360 -29.92 -8.88 -41.87
CA ARG A 360 -29.38 -10.09 -42.50
C ARG A 360 -28.28 -10.75 -41.66
N THR A 361 -28.59 -11.99 -41.28
CA THR A 361 -27.72 -13.03 -40.73
C THR A 361 -26.90 -13.70 -41.83
N ARG A 362 -25.69 -14.15 -41.46
CA ARG A 362 -25.04 -15.45 -41.78
C ARG A 362 -23.66 -15.39 -41.10
N GLY A 363 -23.40 -16.15 -40.03
CA GLY A 363 -23.14 -17.60 -40.04
C GLY A 363 -21.70 -17.80 -40.50
N GLY A 364 -20.75 -18.42 -39.80
CA GLY A 364 -20.70 -19.25 -38.61
C GLY A 364 -19.38 -20.04 -38.72
N HIS A 365 -18.73 -20.43 -37.63
CA HIS A 365 -18.08 -21.74 -37.47
C HIS A 365 -17.39 -21.87 -36.09
N ARG A 366 -17.73 -22.98 -35.44
CA ARG A 366 -17.09 -23.60 -34.26
C ARG A 366 -15.82 -24.34 -34.69
N LEU A 367 -14.85 -24.46 -33.78
CA LEU A 367 -13.92 -25.59 -33.52
C LEU A 367 -13.03 -25.18 -32.32
N GLN A 368 -13.30 -25.60 -31.06
CA GLN A 368 -12.80 -26.78 -30.34
C GLN A 368 -11.27 -27.08 -30.41
N ASN A 369 -10.64 -27.05 -29.21
CA ASN A 369 -9.54 -27.91 -28.69
C ASN A 369 -8.18 -27.90 -29.44
N ARG A 370 -6.97 -27.89 -28.82
CA ARG A 370 -6.42 -28.38 -27.54
C ARG A 370 -4.98 -27.79 -27.35
N PRO A 371 -4.28 -28.06 -26.23
CA PRO A 371 -3.01 -27.42 -25.84
C PRO A 371 -1.75 -28.18 -26.31
N TYR A 372 -0.60 -27.54 -26.14
CA TYR A 372 0.72 -28.14 -25.88
C TYR A 372 1.37 -27.46 -24.69
#